data_AF-A0A7X2ZF85-F1
#
_entry.id   AF-A0A7X2ZF85-F1
#
_cell.length_a   1.000
_cell.length_b   1.000
_cell.length_c   1.000
_cell.angle_alpha   90.00
_cell.angle_beta   90.00
_cell.angle_gamma   90.00
#
_symmetry.space_group_name_H-M   'P 1'
#
loop_
_entity.id
_entity.type
_entity.pdbx_description
1 polymer ?
#
loop_
_entity_poly.entity_id
_entity_poly.type
_entity_poly.pdbx_seq_one_letter_code
_entity_poly.pdbx_strand_id
1 'polypeptide(L)'
;MSNDENYSSIEAILNSKGAYSNFHENRRKIIEIINDLDNSQVFNKEYLINMLYANTITILESYHSDTFIQTVLSNDVYIRNFVETFHDYKKETLKMTDIYINYESLSVKVTKSMMDVIYHNIDKVKGMYNDTLAVSFPKDLTKIFLAIKNRHDIVHRNGRRVVDKSKRRTSTGLDDNVPLLIGCYCQRIMFAS
;
A
#
# COMPACT_ATOMS: atom_id res chain seq x y z
N MET A 1 19.33 9.34 -4.41
CA MET A 1 18.91 7.96 -4.70
C MET A 1 18.98 7.80 -6.20
N SER A 2 19.84 6.90 -6.68
CA SER A 2 20.26 6.78 -8.08
C SER A 2 19.19 6.09 -8.94
N ASN A 3 19.26 6.26 -10.26
CA ASN A 3 18.37 5.58 -11.22
C ASN A 3 18.45 4.05 -11.12
N ASP A 4 19.57 3.49 -10.66
CA ASP A 4 19.80 2.04 -10.54
C ASP A 4 18.97 1.38 -9.42
N GLU A 5 18.75 2.06 -8.28
CA GLU A 5 17.93 1.53 -7.18
C GLU A 5 16.46 1.40 -7.58
N ASN A 6 15.95 2.39 -8.34
CA ASN A 6 14.59 2.35 -8.86
C ASN A 6 14.42 1.23 -9.88
N TYR A 7 15.38 1.03 -10.78
CA TYR A 7 15.31 -0.04 -11.79
C TYR A 7 15.29 -1.43 -11.17
N SER A 8 16.14 -1.67 -10.17
CA SER A 8 16.16 -2.92 -9.39
C SER A 8 14.83 -3.18 -8.67
N SER A 9 14.22 -2.13 -8.11
CA SER A 9 12.92 -2.22 -7.44
C SER A 9 11.79 -2.55 -8.42
N ILE A 10 11.82 -1.99 -9.63
CA ILE A 10 10.84 -2.25 -10.69
C ILE A 10 10.94 -3.70 -11.16
N GLU A 11 12.15 -4.18 -11.44
CA GLU A 11 12.36 -5.58 -11.83
C GLU A 11 11.90 -6.53 -10.74
N ALA A 12 12.15 -6.21 -9.46
CA ALA A 12 11.69 -7.03 -8.34
C ALA A 12 10.15 -7.11 -8.30
N ILE A 13 9.45 -6.00 -8.53
CA ILE A 13 7.98 -5.97 -8.58
C ILE A 13 7.47 -6.80 -9.76
N LEU A 14 8.00 -6.58 -10.97
CA LEU A 14 7.56 -7.25 -12.20
C LEU A 14 7.84 -8.77 -12.19
N ASN A 15 8.96 -9.19 -11.59
CA ASN A 15 9.35 -10.61 -11.52
C ASN A 15 8.76 -11.36 -10.31
N SER A 16 8.02 -10.66 -9.44
CA SER A 16 7.45 -11.28 -8.24
C SER A 16 6.36 -12.30 -8.58
N LYS A 17 6.08 -13.26 -7.69
CA LYS A 17 5.06 -14.34 -7.84
C LYS A 17 3.59 -13.84 -7.97
N GLY A 18 3.38 -12.56 -8.27
CA GLY A 18 2.11 -11.86 -8.28
C GLY A 18 1.83 -11.18 -6.94
N ALA A 19 1.45 -9.90 -6.99
CA ALA A 19 1.22 -9.06 -5.81
C ALA A 19 0.31 -9.71 -4.75
N TYR A 20 -0.80 -10.33 -5.18
CA TYR A 20 -1.73 -10.99 -4.26
C TYR A 20 -1.14 -12.23 -3.57
N SER A 21 -0.35 -13.04 -4.28
CA SER A 21 0.31 -14.22 -3.68
C SER A 21 1.28 -13.79 -2.59
N ASN A 22 2.11 -12.77 -2.86
CA ASN A 22 3.04 -12.24 -1.87
C ASN A 22 2.31 -11.66 -0.65
N PHE A 23 1.24 -10.89 -0.89
CA PHE A 23 0.39 -10.38 0.16
C PHE A 23 -0.19 -11.50 1.03
N HIS A 24 -0.75 -12.53 0.39
CA HIS A 24 -1.37 -13.67 1.07
C HIS A 24 -0.35 -14.45 1.92
N GLU A 25 0.83 -14.73 1.37
CA GLU A 25 1.89 -15.44 2.07
C GLU A 25 2.40 -14.66 3.29
N ASN A 26 2.70 -13.37 3.13
CA ASN A 26 3.19 -12.53 4.23
C ASN A 26 2.11 -12.37 5.32
N ARG A 27 0.85 -12.17 4.93
CA ARG A 27 -0.27 -12.12 5.88
C ARG A 27 -0.41 -13.42 6.67
N ARG A 28 -0.29 -14.58 6.02
CA ARG A 28 -0.30 -15.89 6.69
C ARG A 28 0.81 -15.99 7.73
N LYS A 29 2.05 -15.62 7.37
CA LYS A 29 3.20 -15.62 8.30
C LYS A 29 2.94 -14.74 9.52
N ILE A 30 2.38 -13.54 9.33
CA ILE A 30 2.03 -12.65 10.46
C ILE A 30 1.01 -13.31 11.39
N ILE A 31 -0.05 -13.91 10.84
CA ILE A 31 -1.08 -14.61 11.63
C ILE A 31 -0.46 -15.76 12.44
N GLU A 32 0.42 -16.54 11.83
CA GLU A 32 1.14 -17.63 12.51
C GLU A 32 1.97 -17.11 13.68
N ILE A 33 2.73 -16.03 13.47
CA ILE A 33 3.54 -15.42 14.54
C ILE A 33 2.65 -14.88 15.67
N ILE A 34 1.52 -14.24 15.35
CA ILE A 34 0.57 -13.75 16.37
C ILE A 34 0.05 -14.92 17.21
N ASN A 35 -0.37 -16.02 16.57
CA ASN A 35 -0.85 -17.20 17.27
C ASN A 35 0.22 -17.83 18.17
N ASP A 36 1.48 -17.87 17.74
CA ASP A 36 2.60 -18.39 18.54
C ASP A 36 2.90 -17.47 19.74
N LEU A 37 2.81 -16.14 19.56
CA LEU A 37 2.94 -15.16 20.64
C LEU A 37 1.79 -15.25 21.66
N ASP A 38 0.61 -15.68 21.23
CA ASP A 38 -0.53 -15.90 22.12
C ASP A 38 -0.36 -17.07 23.07
N ASN A 39 0.33 -18.11 22.62
CA ASN A 39 0.56 -19.32 23.40
C ASN A 39 1.88 -19.31 24.20
N SER A 40 2.66 -18.23 24.14
CA SER A 40 3.99 -18.16 24.75
C SER A 40 4.12 -17.08 25.83
N GLN A 41 4.96 -17.33 26.83
CA GLN A 41 5.33 -16.33 27.85
C GLN A 41 6.51 -15.48 27.38
N VAL A 42 6.26 -14.61 26.41
CA VAL A 42 7.28 -13.71 25.85
C VAL A 42 7.28 -12.37 26.58
N PHE A 43 8.46 -11.96 27.07
CA PHE A 43 8.67 -10.63 27.64
C PHE A 43 8.46 -9.54 26.57
N ASN A 44 7.79 -8.43 26.92
CA ASN A 44 7.45 -7.33 26.01
C ASN A 44 6.58 -7.70 24.79
N LYS A 45 5.71 -8.70 24.93
CA LYS A 45 4.76 -9.13 23.87
C LYS A 45 4.01 -7.97 23.18
N GLU A 46 3.58 -6.96 23.93
CA GLU A 46 2.89 -5.78 23.38
C GLU A 46 3.73 -5.03 22.31
N TYR A 47 5.05 -4.92 22.53
CA TYR A 47 5.94 -4.27 21.58
C TYR A 47 6.05 -5.06 20.27
N LEU A 48 6.12 -6.40 20.36
CA LEU A 48 6.14 -7.28 19.19
C LEU A 48 4.83 -7.20 18.41
N ILE A 49 3.68 -7.20 19.11
CA ILE A 49 2.36 -7.04 18.48
C ILE A 49 2.28 -5.71 17.72
N ASN A 50 2.78 -4.61 18.30
CA ASN A 50 2.82 -3.32 17.62
C ASN A 50 3.66 -3.36 16.33
N MET A 51 4.82 -4.02 16.35
CA MET A 51 5.66 -4.19 15.16
C MET A 51 4.97 -5.04 14.08
N LEU A 52 4.30 -6.12 14.46
CA LEU A 52 3.54 -6.97 13.55
C LEU A 52 2.32 -6.22 12.97
N TYR A 53 1.67 -5.39 13.77
CA TYR A 53 0.59 -4.53 13.31
C TYR A 53 1.09 -3.53 12.26
N ALA A 54 2.21 -2.85 12.53
CA ALA A 54 2.81 -1.94 11.56
C ALA A 54 3.17 -2.68 10.26
N ASN A 55 3.76 -3.87 10.38
CA ASN A 55 4.08 -4.73 9.24
C ASN A 55 2.83 -5.16 8.46
N THR A 56 1.72 -5.44 9.14
CA THR A 56 0.42 -5.78 8.54
C THR A 56 -0.07 -4.67 7.62
N ILE A 57 0.08 -3.41 8.01
CA ILE A 57 -0.28 -2.27 7.14
C ILE A 57 0.77 -2.06 6.05
N THR A 58 2.05 -2.32 6.30
CA THR A 58 3.08 -2.29 5.25
C THR A 58 2.77 -3.28 4.12
N ILE A 59 2.36 -4.53 4.44
CA ILE A 59 2.02 -5.50 3.40
C ILE A 59 0.76 -5.10 2.60
N LEU A 60 -0.17 -4.36 3.21
CA LEU A 60 -1.32 -3.77 2.52
C LEU A 60 -0.87 -2.70 1.51
N GLU A 61 0.07 -1.84 1.89
CA GLU A 61 0.63 -0.80 1.01
C GLU A 61 1.40 -1.41 -0.15
N SER A 62 2.25 -2.40 0.11
CA SER A 62 2.95 -3.14 -0.94
C SER A 62 1.97 -3.83 -1.88
N TYR A 63 0.91 -4.46 -1.35
CA TYR A 63 -0.13 -5.05 -2.20
C TYR A 63 -0.76 -4.02 -3.14
N HIS A 64 -1.12 -2.84 -2.64
CA HIS A 64 -1.70 -1.79 -3.48
C HIS A 64 -0.72 -1.25 -4.52
N SER A 65 0.55 -1.04 -4.14
CA SER A 65 1.60 -0.59 -5.04
C SER A 65 1.86 -1.62 -6.14
N ASP A 66 2.19 -2.84 -5.75
CA ASP A 66 2.59 -3.90 -6.66
C ASP A 66 1.44 -4.27 -7.61
N THR A 67 0.21 -4.38 -7.09
CA THR A 67 -0.96 -4.68 -7.92
C THR A 67 -1.20 -3.58 -8.94
N PHE A 68 -1.12 -2.31 -8.54
CA PHE A 68 -1.34 -1.20 -9.44
C PHE A 68 -0.28 -1.15 -10.53
N ILE A 69 1.01 -1.18 -10.13
CA ILE A 69 2.15 -1.11 -11.06
C ILE A 69 2.13 -2.28 -12.03
N GLN A 70 1.99 -3.52 -11.55
CA GLN A 70 1.95 -4.72 -12.41
C GLN A 70 0.80 -4.65 -13.41
N THR A 71 -0.40 -4.26 -12.94
CA THR A 71 -1.59 -4.19 -13.81
C THR A 71 -1.42 -3.10 -14.86
N VAL A 72 -0.99 -1.90 -14.47
CA VAL A 72 -0.77 -0.78 -15.40
C VAL A 72 0.29 -1.12 -16.44
N LEU A 73 1.44 -1.65 -16.04
CA LEU A 73 2.53 -1.96 -16.96
C LEU A 73 2.25 -3.17 -17.86
N SER A 74 1.26 -4.00 -17.53
CA SER A 74 0.87 -5.14 -18.37
C SER A 74 0.00 -4.77 -19.58
N ASN A 75 -0.51 -3.53 -19.65
CA ASN A 75 -1.45 -3.12 -20.70
C ASN A 75 -1.29 -1.64 -21.05
N ASP A 76 -0.92 -1.36 -22.29
CA ASP A 76 -0.74 0.00 -22.82
C ASP A 76 -1.98 0.90 -22.64
N VAL A 77 -3.19 0.31 -22.65
CA VAL A 77 -4.44 1.04 -22.36
C VAL A 77 -4.43 1.60 -20.94
N TYR A 78 -3.96 0.83 -19.96
CA TYR A 78 -3.86 1.29 -18.58
C TYR A 78 -2.72 2.29 -18.39
N ILE A 79 -1.59 2.12 -19.10
CA ILE A 79 -0.53 3.14 -19.14
C ILE A 79 -1.11 4.47 -19.63
N ARG A 80 -1.87 4.44 -20.73
CA ARG A 80 -2.52 5.64 -21.27
C ARG A 80 -3.50 6.24 -20.28
N ASN A 81 -4.41 5.45 -19.71
CA ASN A 81 -5.38 5.92 -18.73
C ASN A 81 -4.68 6.58 -17.53
N PHE A 82 -3.59 5.98 -17.03
CA PHE A 82 -2.80 6.57 -15.96
C PHE A 82 -2.23 7.92 -16.37
N VAL A 83 -1.56 8.00 -17.53
CA VAL A 83 -0.95 9.24 -18.03
C VAL A 83 -2.00 10.37 -18.18
N GLU A 84 -3.17 10.05 -18.71
CA GLU A 84 -4.23 11.04 -18.95
C GLU A 84 -4.95 11.48 -17.67
N THR A 85 -5.01 10.62 -16.64
CA THR A 85 -5.76 10.89 -15.41
C THR A 85 -4.89 11.37 -14.24
N PHE A 86 -3.59 11.04 -14.24
CA PHE A 86 -2.69 11.32 -13.14
C PHE A 86 -2.53 12.83 -12.93
N HIS A 87 -2.93 13.30 -11.74
CA HIS A 87 -3.05 14.73 -11.41
C HIS A 87 -1.76 15.51 -11.70
N ASP A 88 -0.59 14.94 -11.41
CA ASP A 88 0.68 15.66 -11.51
C ASP A 88 1.13 15.89 -12.96
N TYR A 89 0.59 15.12 -13.91
CA TYR A 89 0.88 15.29 -15.34
C TYR A 89 -0.01 16.33 -16.01
N LYS A 90 -1.15 16.69 -15.40
CA LYS A 90 -2.09 17.68 -15.99
C LYS A 90 -1.48 19.07 -16.18
N LYS A 91 -0.41 19.39 -15.43
CA LYS A 91 0.27 20.69 -15.48
C LYS A 91 1.50 20.67 -16.39
N GLU A 92 1.85 19.52 -16.95
CA GLU A 92 3.05 19.38 -17.76
C GLU A 92 2.83 19.88 -19.19
N THR A 93 3.83 20.56 -19.74
CA THR A 93 3.81 21.03 -21.12
C THR A 93 4.95 20.36 -21.88
N LEU A 94 4.63 19.78 -23.04
CA LEU A 94 5.61 19.09 -23.89
C LEU A 94 5.82 19.87 -25.18
N LYS A 95 7.07 20.04 -25.59
CA LYS A 95 7.41 20.59 -26.91
C LYS A 95 7.26 19.51 -27.96
N MET A 96 6.67 19.86 -29.11
CA MET A 96 6.51 18.94 -30.23
C MET A 96 7.86 18.39 -30.74
N THR A 97 8.93 19.20 -30.66
CA THR A 97 10.29 18.78 -31.06
C THR A 97 10.84 17.63 -30.24
N ASP A 98 10.37 17.47 -29.00
CA ASP A 98 10.91 16.52 -28.04
C ASP A 98 10.03 15.26 -27.95
N ILE A 99 9.07 15.08 -28.86
CA ILE A 99 8.03 14.05 -28.74
C ILE A 99 8.61 12.63 -28.70
N TYR A 100 9.62 12.33 -29.52
CA TYR A 100 10.28 11.03 -29.53
C TYR A 100 11.06 10.77 -28.23
N ILE A 101 11.76 11.79 -27.71
CA ILE A 101 12.50 11.69 -26.44
C ILE A 101 11.54 11.43 -25.28
N ASN A 102 10.41 12.14 -25.23
CA ASN A 102 9.38 11.95 -24.21
C ASN A 102 8.71 10.59 -24.32
N TYR A 103 8.48 10.11 -25.55
CA TYR A 103 7.89 8.78 -25.78
C TYR A 103 8.83 7.65 -25.33
N GLU A 104 10.11 7.72 -25.70
CA GLU A 104 11.12 6.71 -25.32
C GLU A 104 11.32 6.63 -23.80
N SER A 105 11.21 7.76 -23.09
CA SER A 105 11.35 7.83 -21.63
C SER A 105 10.04 7.67 -20.86
N LEU A 106 8.90 7.54 -21.55
CA LEU A 106 7.57 7.55 -20.94
C LEU A 106 7.39 6.40 -19.94
N SER A 107 7.79 5.19 -20.30
CA SER A 107 7.63 4.00 -19.45
C SER A 107 8.35 4.15 -18.12
N VAL A 108 9.61 4.61 -18.14
CA VAL A 108 10.43 4.86 -16.95
C VAL A 108 9.79 5.93 -16.08
N LYS A 109 9.33 7.02 -16.70
CA LYS A 109 8.69 8.14 -16.00
C LYS A 109 7.38 7.73 -15.33
N VAL A 110 6.50 7.06 -16.06
CA VAL A 110 5.22 6.54 -15.56
C VAL A 110 5.45 5.60 -14.39
N THR A 111 6.39 4.67 -14.54
CA THR A 111 6.72 3.71 -13.48
C THR A 111 7.22 4.42 -12.22
N LYS A 112 8.15 5.36 -12.37
CA LYS A 112 8.65 6.16 -11.24
C LYS A 112 7.53 6.94 -10.55
N SER A 113 6.66 7.58 -11.32
CA SER A 113 5.52 8.31 -10.75
C SER A 113 4.56 7.41 -9.98
N MET A 114 4.37 6.16 -10.41
CA MET A 114 3.59 5.18 -9.63
C MET A 114 4.31 4.73 -8.35
N MET A 115 5.64 4.61 -8.36
CA MET A 115 6.42 4.26 -7.17
C MET A 115 6.44 5.38 -6.12
N ASP A 116 6.40 6.64 -6.56
CA ASP A 116 6.40 7.81 -5.68
C ASP A 116 5.03 8.05 -5.01
N VAL A 117 4.01 7.25 -5.32
CA VAL A 117 2.68 7.34 -4.70
C VAL A 117 2.71 6.85 -3.25
N ILE A 118 2.07 7.62 -2.38
CA ILE A 118 1.89 7.26 -0.97
C ILE A 118 0.69 6.31 -0.84
N TYR A 119 0.93 4.99 -0.90
CA TYR A 119 -0.13 3.98 -0.96
C TYR A 119 -0.95 3.78 0.33
N HIS A 120 -0.51 4.30 1.48
CA HIS A 120 -1.37 4.34 2.67
C HIS A 120 -2.41 5.46 2.65
N ASN A 121 -2.34 6.39 1.69
CA ASN A 121 -3.41 7.35 1.46
C ASN A 121 -4.52 6.69 0.63
N ILE A 122 -5.37 5.91 1.29
CA ILE A 122 -6.41 5.11 0.62
C ILE A 122 -7.40 5.95 -0.19
N ASP A 123 -7.67 7.21 0.22
CA ASP A 123 -8.52 8.10 -0.57
C ASP A 123 -7.90 8.40 -1.95
N LYS A 124 -6.60 8.72 -1.99
CA LYS A 124 -5.86 8.92 -3.24
C LYS A 124 -5.79 7.64 -4.06
N VAL A 125 -5.43 6.53 -3.42
CA VAL A 125 -5.28 5.22 -4.09
C VAL A 125 -6.59 4.76 -4.71
N LYS A 126 -7.73 4.91 -3.99
CA LYS A 126 -9.06 4.56 -4.51
C LYS A 126 -9.38 5.33 -5.79
N GLY A 127 -9.12 6.64 -5.82
CA GLY A 127 -9.33 7.46 -7.02
C GLY A 127 -8.46 6.98 -8.19
N MET A 128 -7.18 6.74 -7.94
CA MET A 128 -6.24 6.25 -8.95
C MET A 128 -6.66 4.90 -9.55
N TYR A 129 -7.05 3.94 -8.71
CA TYR A 129 -7.55 2.64 -9.15
C TYR A 129 -8.81 2.76 -10.01
N ASN A 130 -9.74 3.62 -9.61
CA ASN A 130 -10.95 3.85 -10.39
C ASN A 130 -10.65 4.49 -11.75
N ASP A 131 -9.86 5.56 -11.77
CA ASP A 131 -9.61 6.35 -12.97
C ASP A 131 -8.74 5.60 -13.98
N THR A 132 -7.80 4.78 -13.51
CA THR A 132 -6.86 4.04 -14.36
C THR A 132 -7.38 2.65 -14.76
N LEU A 133 -7.96 1.91 -13.80
CA LEU A 133 -8.29 0.49 -13.92
C LEU A 133 -9.80 0.21 -13.90
N ALA A 134 -10.66 1.24 -13.71
CA ALA A 134 -12.09 1.08 -13.47
C ALA A 134 -12.45 0.21 -12.24
N VAL A 135 -11.53 0.10 -11.27
CA VAL A 135 -11.71 -0.70 -10.06
C VAL A 135 -12.25 0.15 -8.92
N SER A 136 -13.42 -0.23 -8.41
CA SER A 136 -14.06 0.45 -7.27
C SER A 136 -13.71 -0.22 -5.93
N PHE A 137 -13.27 0.56 -4.96
CA PHE A 137 -13.03 0.06 -3.60
C PHE A 137 -14.35 -0.08 -2.83
N PRO A 138 -14.39 -0.92 -1.77
CA PRO A 138 -15.57 -1.03 -0.90
C PRO A 138 -16.07 0.33 -0.38
N LYS A 139 -17.40 0.44 -0.19
CA LYS A 139 -18.04 1.69 0.27
C LYS A 139 -17.62 2.06 1.70
N ASP A 140 -17.61 1.08 2.60
CA ASP A 140 -17.16 1.27 3.98
C ASP A 140 -15.67 0.93 4.10
N LEU A 141 -14.88 1.95 4.41
CA LEU A 141 -13.44 1.89 4.63
C LEU A 141 -13.07 2.33 6.06
N THR A 142 -14.04 2.56 6.95
CA THR A 142 -13.81 3.16 8.28
C THR A 142 -12.79 2.36 9.09
N LYS A 143 -12.90 1.02 9.06
CA LYS A 143 -11.94 0.14 9.76
C LYS A 143 -10.54 0.18 9.16
N ILE A 144 -10.42 0.29 7.83
CA ILE A 144 -9.12 0.39 7.15
C ILE A 144 -8.44 1.72 7.48
N PHE A 145 -9.18 2.84 7.42
CA PHE A 145 -8.64 4.15 7.81
C PHE A 145 -8.21 4.18 9.27
N LEU A 146 -9.02 3.61 10.17
CA LEU A 146 -8.65 3.48 11.58
C LEU A 146 -7.37 2.64 11.72
N ALA A 147 -7.25 1.56 10.95
CA ALA A 147 -6.10 0.68 11.04
C ALA A 147 -4.80 1.37 10.59
N ILE A 148 -4.84 2.12 9.49
CA ILE A 148 -3.72 2.91 8.98
C ILE A 148 -3.34 4.03 9.96
N LYS A 149 -4.33 4.72 10.53
CA LYS A 149 -4.11 5.74 11.56
C LYS A 149 -3.39 5.15 12.78
N ASN A 150 -3.82 3.99 13.26
CA ASN A 150 -3.15 3.29 14.36
C ASN A 150 -1.70 2.93 14.00
N ARG A 151 -1.41 2.48 12.77
CA ARG A 151 -0.04 2.24 12.31
C ARG A 151 0.81 3.52 12.34
N HIS A 152 0.26 4.66 11.95
CA HIS A 152 0.96 5.94 12.06
C HIS A 152 1.33 6.28 13.52
N ASP A 153 0.37 6.11 14.46
CA ASP A 153 0.62 6.28 15.89
C ASP A 153 1.64 5.26 16.44
N ILE A 154 1.61 4.01 15.99
CA ILE A 154 2.58 2.98 16.38
C ILE A 154 4.00 3.40 15.97
N VAL A 155 4.20 3.75 14.71
CA VAL A 155 5.53 4.06 14.15
C VAL A 155 6.08 5.39 14.68
N HIS A 156 5.25 6.43 14.78
CA HIS A 156 5.73 7.77 15.13
C HIS A 156 5.56 8.14 16.60
N ARG A 157 4.78 7.37 17.37
CA ARG A 157 4.49 7.65 18.79
C ARG A 157 4.71 6.45 19.70
N ASN A 158 5.35 5.38 19.23
CA ASN A 158 5.49 4.10 19.94
C ASN A 158 4.14 3.61 20.50
N GLY A 159 3.07 3.75 19.72
CA GLY A 159 1.73 3.33 20.10
C GLY A 159 1.05 4.21 21.15
N ARG A 160 1.66 5.35 21.53
CA ARG A 160 1.04 6.31 22.44
C ARG A 160 0.02 7.14 21.67
N ARG A 161 -1.28 6.97 21.98
CA ARG A 161 -2.32 7.90 21.52
C ARG A 161 -2.14 9.27 22.20
N VAL A 162 -2.34 10.35 21.45
CA VAL A 162 -2.54 11.69 22.01
C VAL A 162 -3.94 11.70 22.62
N VAL A 163 -4.03 11.69 23.94
CA VAL A 163 -5.27 11.95 24.67
C VAL A 163 -5.09 13.27 25.41
N ASP A 164 -6.12 14.11 25.33
CA ASP A 164 -6.30 15.28 26.19
C ASP A 164 -5.92 14.94 27.64
N LYS A 165 -5.25 15.88 28.33
CA LYS A 165 -4.47 15.67 29.57
C LYS A 165 -5.26 15.08 30.76
N SER A 166 -6.56 14.84 30.61
CA SER A 166 -7.51 14.47 31.68
C SER A 166 -7.81 12.97 31.82
N LYS A 167 -7.34 12.07 30.94
CA LYS A 167 -7.63 10.61 31.06
C LYS A 167 -6.38 9.73 31.03
N ARG A 168 -6.16 8.98 32.12
CA ARG A 168 -5.08 7.99 32.28
C ARG A 168 -5.25 6.80 31.30
N ARG A 169 -4.09 6.24 30.94
CA ARG A 169 -3.81 5.25 29.89
C ARG A 169 -4.43 3.87 30.12
N THR A 170 -4.90 3.24 29.05
CA THR A 170 -4.91 1.77 28.88
C THR A 170 -4.11 1.44 27.61
N SER A 171 -3.11 0.57 27.73
CA SER A 171 -2.43 -0.04 26.60
C SER A 171 -3.40 -0.91 25.81
N THR A 172 -3.23 -0.89 24.49
CA THR A 172 -3.84 -1.78 23.48
C THR A 172 -5.36 -1.95 23.49
N GLY A 173 -6.05 -1.01 22.84
CA GLY A 173 -7.30 -1.29 22.11
C GLY A 173 -7.02 -1.45 20.62
N LEU A 174 -5.98 -2.23 20.28
CA LEU A 174 -5.69 -2.65 18.90
C LEU A 174 -6.55 -3.87 18.62
N ASP A 175 -7.15 -3.92 17.43
CA ASP A 175 -7.93 -5.08 17.00
C ASP A 175 -6.95 -6.13 16.48
N ASP A 176 -6.77 -7.23 17.20
CA ASP A 176 -5.83 -8.29 16.83
C ASP A 176 -6.22 -8.95 15.48
N ASN A 177 -7.43 -8.66 14.97
CA ASN A 177 -7.93 -9.14 13.69
C ASN A 177 -7.56 -8.26 12.49
N VAL A 178 -6.69 -7.25 12.62
CA VAL A 178 -6.27 -6.43 11.46
C VAL A 178 -5.75 -7.25 10.29
N PRO A 179 -4.94 -8.31 10.45
CA PRO A 179 -4.56 -9.18 9.34
C PRO A 179 -5.77 -9.77 8.60
N LEU A 180 -6.81 -10.23 9.32
CA LEU A 180 -8.03 -10.76 8.70
C LEU A 180 -8.82 -9.66 7.99
N LEU A 181 -8.96 -8.49 8.62
CA LEU A 181 -9.62 -7.31 8.06
C LEU A 181 -9.03 -6.93 6.70
N ILE A 182 -7.71 -6.76 6.63
CA ILE A 182 -7.04 -6.39 5.37
C ILE A 182 -7.12 -7.52 4.34
N GLY A 183 -7.13 -8.78 4.79
CA GLY A 183 -7.33 -9.95 3.93
C GLY A 183 -8.66 -9.88 3.19
N CYS A 184 -9.77 -9.68 3.93
CA CYS A 184 -11.10 -9.52 3.33
C CYS A 184 -11.18 -8.30 2.41
N TYR A 185 -10.55 -7.19 2.80
CA TYR A 185 -10.53 -5.97 2.00
C TYR A 185 -9.81 -6.16 0.66
N CYS A 186 -8.58 -6.68 0.66
CA CYS A 186 -7.81 -6.91 -0.57
C CYS A 186 -8.47 -7.95 -1.47
N GLN A 187 -9.08 -8.99 -0.90
CA GLN A 187 -9.82 -9.99 -1.69
C GLN A 187 -11.00 -9.36 -2.45
N ARG A 188 -11.72 -8.41 -1.85
CA ARG A 188 -12.82 -7.71 -2.54
C ARG A 188 -12.34 -6.86 -3.71
N ILE A 189 -11.18 -6.21 -3.56
CA ILE A 189 -10.58 -5.41 -4.63
C ILE A 189 -10.13 -6.32 -5.78
N MET A 190 -9.49 -7.44 -5.47
CA MET A 190 -9.04 -8.42 -6.47
C MET A 190 -10.19 -8.98 -7.32
N PHE A 191 -11.39 -9.15 -6.77
CA PHE A 191 -12.56 -9.60 -7.52
C PHE A 191 -13.33 -8.46 -8.22
N ALA A 192 -12.93 -7.21 -7.99
CA ALA A 192 -13.51 -6.04 -8.66
C ALA A 192 -12.68 -5.56 -9.87
N SER A 193 -11.45 -6.10 -10.02
CA SER A 193 -10.54 -5.95 -11.16
C SER A 193 -10.70 -7.09 -12.15
#